data_AF-A0A257P4F6-F1
#
_entry.id   AF-A0A257P4F6-F1
#
_cell.length_a   1.000
_cell.length_b   1.000
_cell.length_c   1.000
_cell.angle_alpha   90.00
_cell.angle_beta   90.00
_cell.angle_gamma   90.00
#
_symmetry.space_group_name_H-M   'P 1'
#
loop_
_entity.id
_entity.type
_entity.pdbx_description
1 polymer ?
#
loop_
_entity_poly.entity_id
_entity_poly.type
_entity_poly.pdbx_seq_one_letter_code
_entity_poly.pdbx_strand_id
1 'polypeptide(L)'
;MFRPVAPGSLSIELCGAQQLLRDTTATPDKYIVSGSRTAGAFVPLPLRQSFFEAGAKIGADWLPSGTRIVVTEGVRTGQAVRTATAQWAAAGSKETVVLAALSAHNLPALARWLKASGVAASHEVVIAADNDLRKSDFVGIKKAVEAAEICGGKVALVDSNKPGFDAHDLLIERKHDLRAGMAAVREFID
;
A
#
# COMPACT_ATOMS: atom_id res chain seq x y z
N MET A 1 -4.25 3.71 11.90
CA MET A 1 -3.14 2.81 11.52
C MET A 1 -3.31 1.54 12.32
N PHE A 2 -3.05 0.40 11.70
CA PHE A 2 -3.25 -0.91 12.29
C PHE A 2 -1.96 -1.71 12.25
N ARG A 3 -1.85 -2.71 13.12
CA ARG A 3 -0.78 -3.72 13.05
C ARG A 3 -1.36 -5.10 13.34
N PRO A 4 -0.71 -6.18 12.88
CA PRO A 4 -1.08 -7.53 13.31
C PRO A 4 -0.86 -7.70 14.81
N VAL A 5 -1.76 -8.39 15.50
CA VAL A 5 -1.61 -8.66 16.95
C VAL A 5 -0.47 -9.65 17.23
N ALA A 6 -0.18 -10.53 16.27
CA ALA A 6 0.89 -11.52 16.34
C ALA A 6 1.36 -11.89 14.91
N PRO A 7 2.59 -12.44 14.75
CA PRO A 7 3.03 -12.98 13.47
C PRO A 7 2.03 -14.01 12.93
N GLY A 8 1.61 -13.87 11.68
CA GLY A 8 0.66 -14.77 11.01
C GLY A 8 -0.81 -14.65 11.45
N SER A 9 -1.14 -13.86 12.47
CA SER A 9 -2.54 -13.64 12.84
C SER A 9 -3.22 -12.69 11.87
N LEU A 10 -4.43 -13.03 11.42
CA LEU A 10 -5.29 -12.11 10.67
C LEU A 10 -5.96 -11.06 11.56
N SER A 11 -5.88 -11.22 12.88
CA SER A 11 -6.35 -10.20 13.81
C SER A 11 -5.43 -8.99 13.80
N ILE A 12 -6.04 -7.82 13.74
CA ILE A 12 -5.36 -6.52 13.74
C ILE A 12 -5.83 -5.69 14.93
N GLU A 13 -4.99 -4.75 15.36
CA GLU A 13 -5.34 -3.77 16.38
C GLU A 13 -5.02 -2.37 15.90
N LEU A 14 -5.82 -1.40 16.34
CA LEU A 14 -5.51 0.02 16.17
C LEU A 14 -4.25 0.34 16.96
N CYS A 15 -3.20 0.80 16.27
CA CYS A 15 -1.90 1.03 16.88
C CYS A 15 -1.43 2.49 16.78
N GLY A 16 -2.25 3.37 16.22
CA GLY A 16 -1.94 4.79 16.12
C GLY A 16 -2.70 5.51 15.00
N ALA A 17 -2.36 6.77 14.82
CA ALA A 17 -2.90 7.62 13.75
C ALA A 17 -1.80 8.45 13.07
N GLN A 18 -2.01 8.71 11.79
CA GLN A 18 -1.22 9.64 10.98
C GLN A 18 -2.16 10.68 10.40
N GLN A 19 -1.81 11.96 10.55
CA GLN A 19 -2.47 13.06 9.87
C GLN A 19 -1.65 13.42 8.64
N LEU A 20 -2.26 13.29 7.46
CA LEU A 20 -1.68 13.79 6.22
C LEU A 20 -2.09 15.26 6.06
N LEU A 21 -1.12 16.13 5.75
CA LEU A 21 -1.44 17.52 5.43
C LEU A 21 -1.88 17.66 3.98
N ARG A 22 -2.69 18.69 3.74
CA ARG A 22 -3.17 19.01 2.39
C ARG A 22 -2.02 19.49 1.49
N ASP A 23 -1.13 20.31 2.06
CA ASP A 23 0.05 20.82 1.39
C ASP A 23 1.20 19.81 1.51
N THR A 24 1.58 19.21 0.38
CA THR A 24 2.68 18.24 0.28
C THR A 24 4.05 18.88 0.12
N THR A 25 4.10 20.21 -0.03
CA THR A 25 5.35 20.97 -0.05
C THR A 25 5.79 21.42 1.35
N ALA A 26 4.89 21.32 2.33
CA ALA A 26 5.18 21.63 3.73
C ALA A 26 6.19 20.63 4.34
N THR A 27 7.01 21.12 5.28
CA THR A 27 7.91 20.27 6.08
C THR A 27 7.60 20.44 7.57
N PRO A 28 7.03 19.43 8.25
CA PRO A 28 6.63 18.12 7.72
C PRO A 28 5.31 18.18 6.92
N ASP A 29 5.13 17.26 5.98
CA ASP A 29 3.91 17.07 5.18
C ASP A 29 2.89 16.12 5.85
N LYS A 30 3.27 15.53 6.98
CA LYS A 30 2.47 14.59 7.78
C LYS A 30 2.91 14.56 9.24
N TYR A 31 1.96 14.28 10.12
CA TYR A 31 2.19 14.12 11.56
C TYR A 31 1.81 12.72 12.02
N ILE A 32 2.61 12.15 12.93
CA ILE A 32 2.27 10.93 13.65
C ILE A 32 1.70 11.34 15.02
N VAL A 33 0.52 10.83 15.36
CA VAL A 33 -0.10 11.13 16.66
C VAL A 33 0.75 10.50 17.77
N SER A 34 0.99 11.25 18.85
CA SER A 34 1.79 10.78 19.99
C SER A 34 1.25 9.45 20.54
N GLY A 35 2.16 8.54 20.92
CA GLY A 35 1.82 7.18 21.37
C GLY A 35 1.58 6.17 20.25
N SER A 36 1.61 6.58 18.97
CA SER A 36 1.48 5.66 17.84
C SER A 36 2.68 4.72 17.72
N ARG A 37 2.40 3.45 17.41
CA ARG A 37 3.40 2.43 17.05
C ARG A 37 3.45 2.29 15.54
N THR A 38 4.56 2.68 14.93
CA THR A 38 4.74 2.71 13.47
C THR A 38 5.41 1.46 12.91
N ALA A 39 6.19 0.72 13.70
CA ALA A 39 6.90 -0.47 13.24
C ALA A 39 5.92 -1.56 12.77
N GLY A 40 5.99 -1.92 11.48
CA GLY A 40 5.10 -2.91 10.86
C GLY A 40 3.63 -2.47 10.78
N ALA A 41 3.33 -1.20 11.08
CA ALA A 41 1.99 -0.66 10.95
C ALA A 41 1.64 -0.35 9.50
N PHE A 42 0.34 -0.38 9.21
CA PHE A 42 -0.21 -0.10 7.89
C PHE A 42 -1.61 0.53 7.97
N VAL A 43 -2.12 0.92 6.82
CA VAL A 43 -3.50 1.38 6.64
C VAL A 43 -4.15 0.51 5.56
N PRO A 44 -5.14 -0.33 5.89
CA PRO A 44 -5.90 -1.07 4.89
C PRO A 44 -6.85 -0.12 4.16
N LEU A 45 -6.87 -0.17 2.83
CA LEU A 45 -7.79 0.60 1.99
C LEU A 45 -8.56 -0.36 1.06
N PRO A 46 -9.90 -0.29 1.04
CA PRO A 46 -10.74 0.65 1.78
C PRO A 46 -10.74 0.35 3.29
N LEU A 47 -10.79 1.41 4.09
CA LEU A 47 -11.02 1.29 5.53
C LEU A 47 -12.47 0.83 5.77
N ARG A 48 -12.65 -0.07 6.75
CA ARG A 48 -13.96 -0.50 7.23
C ARG A 48 -14.13 -0.13 8.70
N GLN A 49 -15.37 0.14 9.10
CA GLN A 49 -15.71 0.41 10.49
C GLN A 49 -15.35 -0.77 11.40
N SER A 50 -15.53 -2.01 10.92
CA SER A 50 -15.19 -3.23 11.65
C SER A 50 -13.71 -3.33 12.04
N PHE A 51 -12.81 -2.61 11.38
CA PHE A 51 -11.39 -2.60 11.76
C PHE A 51 -11.11 -1.88 13.08
N PHE A 52 -12.03 -1.01 13.54
CA PHE A 52 -11.89 -0.27 14.77
C PHE A 52 -12.46 -1.01 15.99
N GLU A 53 -13.07 -2.18 15.78
CA GLU A 53 -13.66 -2.99 16.84
C GLU A 53 -12.63 -3.90 17.52
N ALA A 54 -12.88 -4.26 18.77
CA ALA A 54 -12.01 -5.19 19.50
C ALA A 54 -12.00 -6.57 18.83
N GLY A 55 -10.80 -7.10 18.56
CA GLY A 55 -10.66 -8.39 17.87
C GLY A 55 -10.93 -8.32 16.37
N ALA A 56 -10.87 -7.12 15.76
CA ALA A 56 -10.94 -6.92 14.32
C ALA A 56 -10.02 -7.88 13.55
N LYS A 57 -10.51 -8.38 12.41
CA LYS A 57 -9.78 -9.31 11.54
C LYS A 57 -9.81 -8.85 10.09
N ILE A 58 -8.72 -9.13 9.38
CA ILE A 58 -8.71 -9.13 7.93
C ILE A 58 -9.24 -10.49 7.47
N GLY A 59 -10.52 -10.54 7.14
CA GLY A 59 -11.23 -11.75 6.72
C GLY A 59 -11.55 -11.76 5.23
N ALA A 60 -12.14 -12.89 4.78
CA ALA A 60 -12.57 -13.08 3.40
C ALA A 60 -13.66 -12.08 2.95
N ASP A 61 -14.36 -11.45 3.90
CA ASP A 61 -15.31 -10.38 3.63
C ASP A 61 -14.62 -9.12 3.08
N TRP A 62 -13.38 -8.84 3.51
CA TRP A 62 -12.56 -7.71 3.05
C TRP A 62 -11.57 -8.12 1.97
N LEU A 63 -11.08 -9.36 2.04
CA LEU A 63 -10.14 -9.93 1.09
C LEU A 63 -10.70 -11.21 0.47
N PRO A 64 -11.67 -11.12 -0.47
CA PRO A 64 -12.20 -12.28 -1.16
C PRO A 64 -11.11 -13.04 -1.94
N SER A 65 -11.29 -14.35 -2.12
CA SER A 65 -10.33 -15.18 -2.87
C SER A 65 -10.02 -14.60 -4.25
N GLY A 66 -8.75 -14.63 -4.65
CA GLY A 66 -8.29 -14.08 -5.95
C GLY A 66 -8.12 -12.56 -5.98
N THR A 67 -8.40 -11.85 -4.88
CA THR A 67 -8.10 -10.41 -4.73
C THR A 67 -6.60 -10.15 -4.91
N ARG A 68 -6.27 -9.06 -5.62
CA ARG A 68 -4.92 -8.50 -5.67
C ARG A 68 -4.70 -7.60 -4.45
N ILE A 69 -3.59 -7.82 -3.77
CA ILE A 69 -3.14 -7.02 -2.64
C ILE A 69 -2.00 -6.14 -3.12
N VAL A 70 -2.22 -4.82 -3.14
CA VAL A 70 -1.16 -3.86 -3.41
C VAL A 70 -0.61 -3.33 -2.09
N VAL A 71 0.66 -3.59 -1.81
CA VAL A 71 1.37 -3.01 -0.67
C VAL A 71 2.12 -1.78 -1.15
N THR A 72 1.77 -0.59 -0.65
CA THR A 72 2.43 0.67 -1.04
C THR A 72 3.36 1.16 0.05
N GLU A 73 4.41 1.91 -0.30
CA GLU A 73 5.33 2.53 0.66
C GLU A 73 4.63 3.51 1.60
N GLY A 74 3.74 4.35 1.06
CA GLY A 74 3.05 5.40 1.80
C GLY A 74 1.53 5.37 1.67
N VAL A 75 0.86 6.00 2.64
CA VAL A 75 -0.61 6.14 2.69
C VAL A 75 -1.15 6.92 1.48
N ARG A 76 -0.45 7.96 1.04
CA ARG A 76 -0.87 8.80 -0.10
C ARG A 76 -0.80 8.04 -1.43
N THR A 77 0.29 7.32 -1.66
CA THR A 77 0.45 6.38 -2.78
C THR A 77 -0.66 5.33 -2.76
N GLY A 78 -0.96 4.78 -1.58
CA GLY A 78 -2.03 3.82 -1.39
C GLY A 78 -3.43 4.38 -1.67
N GLN A 79 -3.67 5.65 -1.31
CA GLN A 79 -4.91 6.34 -1.66
C GLN A 79 -5.05 6.51 -3.17
N ALA A 80 -3.98 6.86 -3.90
CA ALA A 80 -4.01 6.98 -5.35
C ALA A 80 -4.32 5.63 -6.03
N VAL A 81 -3.67 4.54 -5.58
CA VAL A 81 -3.97 3.18 -6.04
C VAL A 81 -5.43 2.82 -5.75
N ARG A 82 -5.92 3.10 -4.53
CA ARG A 82 -7.31 2.80 -4.18
C ARG A 82 -8.30 3.61 -5.02
N THR A 83 -8.05 4.89 -5.24
CA THR A 83 -8.89 5.74 -6.10
C THR A 83 -8.93 5.20 -7.52
N ALA A 84 -7.80 4.80 -8.08
CA ALA A 84 -7.73 4.25 -9.42
C ALA A 84 -8.45 2.90 -9.54
N THR A 85 -8.39 2.06 -8.51
CA THR A 85 -8.95 0.69 -8.55
C THR A 85 -10.36 0.57 -7.99
N ALA A 86 -10.87 1.60 -7.30
CA ALA A 86 -12.23 1.62 -6.79
C ALA A 86 -13.24 1.47 -7.94
N GLN A 87 -14.10 0.46 -7.85
CA GLN A 87 -15.15 0.16 -8.84
C GLN A 87 -14.59 -0.07 -10.26
N TRP A 88 -13.32 -0.44 -10.38
CA TRP A 88 -12.76 -0.83 -11.66
C TRP A 88 -13.31 -2.20 -12.05
N ALA A 89 -14.25 -2.20 -13.00
CA ALA A 89 -14.95 -3.39 -13.51
C ALA A 89 -14.62 -3.61 -14.99
N ALA A 90 -13.33 -3.73 -15.33
CA ALA A 90 -12.93 -4.15 -16.67
C ALA A 90 -12.96 -5.68 -16.76
N ALA A 91 -13.18 -6.23 -17.96
CA ALA A 91 -13.11 -7.67 -18.15
C ALA A 91 -11.72 -8.18 -17.75
N GLY A 92 -11.65 -9.09 -16.78
CA GLY A 92 -10.39 -9.62 -16.25
C GLY A 92 -9.73 -8.78 -15.14
N SER A 93 -10.29 -7.63 -14.74
CA SER A 93 -9.76 -6.87 -13.60
C SER A 93 -10.02 -7.59 -12.28
N LYS A 94 -8.99 -7.71 -11.45
CA LYS A 94 -9.09 -8.29 -10.11
C LYS A 94 -9.62 -7.26 -9.12
N GLU A 95 -10.42 -7.70 -8.15
CA GLU A 95 -10.65 -6.90 -6.96
C GLU A 95 -9.29 -6.52 -6.36
N THR A 96 -9.13 -5.26 -6.00
CA THR A 96 -7.85 -4.75 -5.47
C THR A 96 -8.08 -4.10 -4.12
N VAL A 97 -7.33 -4.57 -3.14
CA VAL A 97 -7.19 -3.92 -1.83
C VAL A 97 -5.77 -3.41 -1.68
N VAL A 98 -5.61 -2.38 -0.84
CA VAL A 98 -4.31 -1.78 -0.60
C VAL A 98 -3.95 -1.94 0.87
N LEU A 99 -2.71 -2.33 1.14
CA LEU A 99 -2.09 -2.26 2.45
C LEU A 99 -1.03 -1.18 2.39
N ALA A 100 -1.41 0.04 2.73
CA ALA A 100 -0.48 1.16 2.67
C ALA A 100 0.43 1.14 3.88
N ALA A 101 1.72 0.94 3.65
CA ALA A 101 2.74 1.10 4.66
C ALA A 101 2.91 2.59 5.02
N LEU A 102 3.75 2.85 6.01
CA LEU A 102 4.06 4.20 6.48
C LEU A 102 5.42 4.70 5.94
N SER A 103 6.25 3.78 5.45
CA SER A 103 7.58 3.99 4.88
C SER A 103 8.10 2.70 4.21
N ALA A 104 9.17 2.81 3.42
CA ALA A 104 9.85 1.67 2.81
C ALA A 104 10.23 0.58 3.82
N HIS A 105 10.66 0.99 5.02
CA HIS A 105 11.10 0.07 6.08
C HIS A 105 9.97 -0.82 6.64
N ASN A 106 8.71 -0.43 6.43
CA ASN A 106 7.57 -1.26 6.84
C ASN A 106 7.22 -2.34 5.79
N LEU A 107 7.66 -2.21 4.54
CA LEU A 107 7.33 -3.17 3.47
C LEU A 107 7.72 -4.61 3.83
N PRO A 108 8.94 -4.91 4.30
CA PRO A 108 9.32 -6.29 4.64
C PRO A 108 8.53 -6.86 5.83
N ALA A 109 8.12 -6.00 6.77
CA ALA A 109 7.32 -6.44 7.92
C ALA A 109 5.91 -6.87 7.48
N LEU A 110 5.28 -6.11 6.58
CA LEU A 110 4.01 -6.48 5.97
C LEU A 110 4.14 -7.77 5.15
N ALA A 111 5.19 -7.90 4.33
CA ALA A 111 5.42 -9.10 3.53
C ALA A 111 5.60 -10.36 4.40
N ARG A 112 6.35 -10.26 5.51
CA ARG A 112 6.48 -11.36 6.48
C ARG A 112 5.14 -11.74 7.09
N TRP A 113 4.32 -10.75 7.45
CA TRP A 113 2.99 -11.00 7.97
C TRP A 113 2.07 -11.67 6.94
N LEU A 114 2.03 -11.17 5.70
CA LEU A 114 1.25 -11.75 4.59
C LEU A 114 1.65 -13.20 4.30
N LYS A 115 2.95 -13.51 4.35
CA LYS A 115 3.46 -14.87 4.22
C LYS A 115 3.00 -15.75 5.39
N ALA A 116 3.24 -15.29 6.61
CA ALA A 116 2.98 -16.06 7.82
C ALA A 116 1.48 -16.32 8.05
N SER A 117 0.60 -15.44 7.57
CA SER A 117 -0.84 -15.60 7.68
C SER A 117 -1.45 -16.48 6.58
N GLY A 118 -0.64 -16.93 5.62
CA GLY A 118 -1.10 -17.69 4.45
C GLY A 118 -1.79 -16.85 3.38
N VAL A 119 -1.97 -15.54 3.61
CA VAL A 119 -2.61 -14.63 2.66
C VAL A 119 -1.84 -14.58 1.33
N ALA A 120 -0.51 -14.47 1.39
CA ALA A 120 0.30 -14.40 0.17
C ALA A 120 0.21 -15.68 -0.71
N ALA A 121 -0.21 -16.82 -0.15
CA ALA A 121 -0.36 -18.06 -0.91
C ALA A 121 -1.67 -18.12 -1.73
N SER A 122 -2.68 -17.34 -1.36
CA SER A 122 -4.02 -17.39 -1.98
C SER A 122 -4.35 -16.14 -2.81
N HIS A 123 -3.45 -15.15 -2.83
CA HIS A 123 -3.67 -13.83 -3.40
C HIS A 123 -2.45 -13.36 -4.18
N GLU A 124 -2.68 -12.60 -5.25
CA GLU A 124 -1.59 -11.88 -5.90
C GLU A 124 -1.12 -10.74 -5.00
N VAL A 125 0.19 -10.68 -4.73
CA VAL A 125 0.79 -9.58 -3.95
C VAL A 125 1.67 -8.74 -4.87
N VAL A 126 1.39 -7.43 -4.91
CA VAL A 126 2.16 -6.43 -5.65
C VAL A 126 2.75 -5.45 -4.66
N ILE A 127 4.08 -5.31 -4.64
CA ILE A 127 4.78 -4.30 -3.85
C ILE A 127 5.01 -3.09 -4.73
N ALA A 128 4.20 -2.05 -4.56
CA ALA A 128 4.26 -0.81 -5.31
C ALA A 128 5.15 0.20 -4.58
N ALA A 129 6.31 0.49 -5.18
CA ALA A 129 7.33 1.32 -4.58
C ALA A 129 7.54 2.62 -5.37
N ASP A 130 8.02 3.63 -4.67
CA ASP A 130 8.43 4.90 -5.26
C ASP A 130 9.61 4.66 -6.20
N ASN A 131 9.64 5.38 -7.33
CA ASN A 131 10.75 5.29 -8.26
C ASN A 131 11.96 6.10 -7.75
N ASP A 132 12.72 5.57 -6.79
CA ASP A 132 13.87 6.26 -6.22
C ASP A 132 15.20 6.04 -6.97
N LEU A 133 15.16 5.69 -8.27
CA LEU A 133 16.31 5.44 -9.17
C LEU A 133 17.34 6.57 -9.33
N ARG A 134 17.16 7.72 -8.67
CA ARG A 134 18.18 8.79 -8.60
C ARG A 134 18.61 9.16 -7.18
N LYS A 135 18.10 8.47 -6.15
CA LYS A 135 18.57 8.63 -4.77
C LYS A 135 19.79 7.75 -4.54
N SER A 136 20.70 8.18 -3.67
CA SER A 136 21.99 7.49 -3.43
C SER A 136 21.85 6.03 -3.02
N ASP A 137 20.77 5.68 -2.29
CA ASP A 137 20.66 4.38 -1.63
C ASP A 137 19.54 3.47 -2.15
N PHE A 138 18.66 3.95 -3.05
CA PHE A 138 17.53 3.20 -3.62
C PHE A 138 16.71 2.42 -2.56
N VAL A 139 16.50 3.01 -1.38
CA VAL A 139 15.95 2.31 -0.21
C VAL A 139 14.54 1.79 -0.49
N GLY A 140 13.70 2.58 -1.17
CA GLY A 140 12.34 2.20 -1.54
C GLY A 140 12.34 0.95 -2.40
N ILE A 141 13.10 0.98 -3.51
CA ILE A 141 13.23 -0.15 -4.43
C ILE A 141 13.83 -1.39 -3.73
N LYS A 142 14.91 -1.23 -2.95
CA LYS A 142 15.54 -2.34 -2.23
C LYS A 142 14.58 -3.02 -1.25
N LYS A 143 13.82 -2.24 -0.49
CA LYS A 143 12.85 -2.77 0.47
C LYS A 143 11.64 -3.39 -0.20
N ALA A 144 11.27 -2.89 -1.37
CA ALA A 144 10.21 -3.48 -2.19
C ALA A 144 10.61 -4.84 -2.76
N VAL A 145 11.83 -4.96 -3.29
CA VAL A 145 12.41 -6.24 -3.75
C VAL A 145 12.50 -7.23 -2.60
N GLU A 146 13.06 -6.84 -1.45
CA GLU A 146 13.12 -7.67 -0.24
C GLU A 146 11.71 -8.16 0.16
N ALA A 147 10.72 -7.27 0.17
CA ALA A 147 9.33 -7.62 0.50
C ALA A 147 8.73 -8.61 -0.50
N ALA A 148 8.94 -8.41 -1.80
CA ALA A 148 8.45 -9.30 -2.85
C ALA A 148 9.06 -10.70 -2.71
N GLU A 149 10.37 -10.81 -2.50
CA GLU A 149 11.07 -12.09 -2.27
C GLU A 149 10.52 -12.82 -1.02
N ILE A 150 10.24 -12.10 0.06
CA ILE A 150 9.70 -12.69 1.29
C ILE A 150 8.36 -13.37 1.03
N CYS A 151 7.42 -12.69 0.38
CA CYS A 151 6.04 -13.15 0.21
C CYS A 151 5.76 -13.86 -1.12
N GLY A 152 6.73 -13.95 -2.04
CA GLY A 152 6.50 -14.47 -3.39
C GLY A 152 5.69 -13.53 -4.28
N GLY A 153 5.71 -12.23 -3.99
CA GLY A 153 5.03 -11.19 -4.76
C GLY A 153 5.86 -10.68 -5.93
N LYS A 154 5.34 -9.66 -6.62
CA LYS A 154 6.04 -8.91 -7.66
C LYS A 154 6.24 -7.45 -7.24
N VAL A 155 7.22 -6.79 -7.83
CA VAL A 155 7.47 -5.35 -7.60
C VAL A 155 6.87 -4.55 -8.76
N ALA A 156 6.16 -3.48 -8.42
CA ALA A 156 5.68 -2.47 -9.35
C ALA A 156 6.52 -1.19 -9.19
N LEU A 157 7.14 -0.72 -10.27
CA LEU A 157 7.94 0.51 -10.33
C LEU A 157 7.42 1.40 -11.46
N VAL A 158 7.37 2.71 -11.20
CA VAL A 158 7.05 3.70 -12.25
C VAL A 158 8.20 3.75 -13.26
N ASP A 159 7.90 4.11 -14.52
CA ASP A 159 8.89 4.23 -15.60
C ASP A 159 10.17 4.96 -15.15
N SER A 160 11.31 4.35 -15.45
CA SER A 160 12.68 4.84 -15.25
C SER A 160 12.90 6.32 -15.62
N ASN A 161 12.15 6.84 -16.59
CA ASN A 161 12.23 8.25 -17.02
C ASN A 161 11.60 9.25 -16.05
N LYS A 162 10.88 8.78 -15.02
CA LYS A 162 10.18 9.60 -14.02
C LYS A 162 10.72 9.34 -12.60
N PRO A 163 11.97 9.71 -12.31
CA PRO A 163 12.55 9.54 -10.98
C PRO A 163 11.75 10.35 -9.94
N GLY A 164 11.56 9.74 -8.79
CA GLY A 164 10.78 10.25 -7.67
C GLY A 164 9.28 10.00 -7.79
N PHE A 165 8.78 9.53 -8.93
CA PHE A 165 7.34 9.34 -9.11
C PHE A 165 6.81 8.12 -8.36
N ASP A 166 5.62 8.30 -7.80
CA ASP A 166 4.78 7.24 -7.28
C ASP A 166 3.38 7.24 -7.95
N ALA A 167 2.45 6.42 -7.44
CA ALA A 167 1.07 6.40 -7.92
C ALA A 167 0.33 7.73 -7.74
N HIS A 168 0.67 8.52 -6.72
CA HIS A 168 0.06 9.83 -6.49
C HIS A 168 0.52 10.83 -7.55
N ASP A 169 1.80 10.83 -7.90
CA ASP A 169 2.34 11.69 -8.96
C ASP A 169 1.74 11.35 -10.33
N LEU A 170 1.58 10.07 -10.65
CA LEU A 170 0.91 9.62 -11.88
C LEU A 170 -0.54 10.12 -11.97
N LEU A 171 -1.24 10.18 -10.84
CA LEU A 171 -2.61 10.68 -10.76
C LEU A 171 -2.67 12.21 -10.91
N ILE A 172 -1.76 12.94 -10.25
CA ILE A 172 -1.73 14.41 -10.26
C ILE A 172 -1.23 14.98 -11.59
N GLU A 173 -0.25 14.35 -12.23
CA GLU A 173 0.28 14.75 -13.53
C GLU A 173 -0.85 14.92 -14.57
N ARG A 174 -1.86 14.05 -14.47
CA ARG A 174 -3.06 14.05 -15.33
C ARG A 174 -4.29 14.58 -14.60
N LYS A 175 -4.15 15.50 -13.63
CA LYS A 175 -5.31 16.05 -12.88
C LYS A 175 -6.40 16.69 -13.75
N HIS A 176 -6.06 17.11 -14.97
CA HIS A 176 -7.00 17.67 -15.95
C HIS A 176 -7.78 16.57 -16.70
N ASP A 177 -7.29 15.33 -16.71
CA ASP A 177 -7.93 14.13 -17.21
C ASP A 177 -7.79 13.00 -16.17
N LEU A 178 -8.69 13.04 -15.18
CA LEU A 178 -8.69 12.08 -14.08
C LEU A 178 -8.80 10.62 -14.57
N ARG A 179 -9.46 10.38 -15.70
CA ARG A 179 -9.61 9.03 -16.27
C ARG A 179 -8.26 8.52 -16.77
N ALA A 180 -7.50 9.34 -17.50
CA ALA A 180 -6.15 9.00 -17.92
C ALA A 180 -5.19 8.84 -16.73
N GLY A 181 -5.33 9.67 -15.69
CA GLY A 181 -4.58 9.52 -14.44
C GLY A 181 -4.83 8.18 -13.75
N MET A 182 -6.10 7.80 -13.58
CA MET A 182 -6.47 6.49 -13.02
C MET A 182 -6.00 5.33 -13.89
N ALA A 183 -6.02 5.46 -15.22
CA ALA A 183 -5.51 4.44 -16.13
C ALA A 183 -4.00 4.20 -15.94
N ALA A 184 -3.21 5.27 -15.83
CA ALA A 184 -1.77 5.15 -15.60
C ALA A 184 -1.43 4.52 -14.25
N VAL A 185 -2.22 4.80 -13.20
CA VAL A 185 -2.05 4.13 -11.89
C VAL A 185 -2.39 2.64 -11.97
N ARG A 186 -3.38 2.24 -12.78
CA ARG A 186 -3.72 0.82 -12.99
C ARG A 186 -2.62 0.10 -13.74
N GLU A 187 -2.10 0.70 -14.81
CA GLU A 187 -0.96 0.17 -15.58
C GLU A 187 0.28 -0.01 -14.69
N PHE A 188 0.53 0.92 -13.78
CA PHE A 188 1.63 0.83 -12.82
C PHE A 188 1.57 -0.41 -11.92
N ILE A 189 0.38 -0.90 -11.55
CA ILE A 189 0.21 -2.03 -10.60
C ILE A 189 -0.17 -3.36 -11.27
N ASP A 190 -0.31 -3.38 -12.60
CA ASP A 190 -0.65 -4.57 -13.38
C ASP A 190 0.56 -5.47 -13.62
#